data_AF-A0AAP5KP06-F1
#
_entry.id   AF-A0AAP5KP06-F1
#
_cell.length_a   1.000
_cell.length_b   1.000
_cell.length_c   1.000
_cell.angle_alpha   90.00
_cell.angle_beta   90.00
_cell.angle_gamma   90.00
#
_symmetry.space_group_name_H-M   'P 1'
#
loop_
_entity.id
_entity.type
_entity.pdbx_description
1 polymer ?
#
loop_
_entity_poly.entity_id
_entity_poly.type
_entity_poly.pdbx_seq_one_letter_code
_entity_poly.pdbx_strand_id
1 'polypeptide(L)'
;MMSAAADFDYYERTIRTMYQNYYWKRIVISGIALAIIMGYSGIFQDNLVLNFLLMVVLIGILIFLFLEKQKFSEVYQAFLRENQPQIQIHKIQEEEYSYNVMDDKKIRINKKGVRNLPSNNKQYTLMVGFSKAFFTREPLQIIYYDILDLTYEEKFRLRRNGYTKMPRFLRRFTLRNLQASVGNGLRFVLGNIFLLFILYRLLRYLWSFLRIFF
;
A
#
# COMPACT_ATOMS: atom_id res chain seq x y z
N MET A 1 23.20 -7.95 -24.94
CA MET A 1 22.60 -7.74 -23.60
C MET A 1 22.88 -6.30 -23.16
N MET A 2 22.20 -5.31 -23.73
CA MET A 2 22.21 -3.95 -23.16
C MET A 2 21.28 -3.97 -21.94
N SER A 3 21.82 -3.57 -20.80
CA SER A 3 21.62 -4.21 -19.52
C SER A 3 20.39 -3.72 -18.79
N ALA A 4 19.73 -4.63 -18.07
CA ALA A 4 18.76 -4.32 -17.02
C ALA A 4 19.17 -3.16 -16.11
N ALA A 5 20.47 -3.05 -15.85
CA ALA A 5 21.06 -2.01 -15.03
C ALA A 5 20.73 -0.61 -15.58
N ALA A 6 20.79 -0.42 -16.91
CA ALA A 6 20.42 0.86 -17.53
C ALA A 6 18.93 1.21 -17.32
N ASP A 7 18.03 0.21 -17.38
CA ASP A 7 16.62 0.43 -17.07
C ASP A 7 16.41 0.79 -15.59
N PHE A 8 17.12 0.09 -14.68
CA PHE A 8 17.01 0.34 -13.25
C PHE A 8 17.49 1.75 -12.89
N ASP A 9 18.66 2.16 -13.38
CA ASP A 9 19.22 3.50 -13.17
C ASP A 9 18.31 4.58 -13.73
N TYR A 10 17.76 4.37 -14.93
CA TYR A 10 16.82 5.31 -15.56
C TYR A 10 15.55 5.50 -14.71
N TYR A 11 15.03 4.42 -14.12
CA TYR A 11 13.79 4.45 -13.36
C TYR A 11 13.95 4.75 -11.86
N GLU A 12 15.17 4.77 -11.31
CA GLU A 12 15.42 4.97 -9.89
C GLU A 12 14.67 6.20 -9.34
N ARG A 13 14.77 7.35 -10.02
CA ARG A 13 14.09 8.58 -9.59
C ARG A 13 12.57 8.44 -9.53
N THR A 14 11.99 7.71 -10.47
CA THR A 14 10.55 7.46 -10.50
C THR A 14 10.13 6.57 -9.34
N ILE A 15 10.87 5.48 -9.11
CA ILE A 15 10.62 4.53 -8.01
C ILE A 15 10.78 5.24 -6.65
N ARG A 16 11.82 6.06 -6.50
CA ARG A 16 12.06 6.89 -5.31
C ARG A 16 10.89 7.81 -5.03
N THR A 17 10.39 8.50 -6.05
CA THR A 17 9.25 9.41 -5.92
C THR A 17 7.98 8.65 -5.52
N MET A 18 7.74 7.46 -6.08
CA MET A 18 6.64 6.60 -5.67
C MET A 18 6.74 6.20 -4.21
N TYR A 19 7.92 5.73 -3.77
CA TYR A 19 8.19 5.33 -2.39
C TYR A 19 7.96 6.49 -1.41
N GLN A 20 8.56 7.65 -1.68
CA GLN A 20 8.42 8.82 -0.82
C GLN A 20 6.96 9.29 -0.74
N ASN A 21 6.24 9.31 -1.86
CA ASN A 21 4.83 9.70 -1.90
C ASN A 21 3.93 8.73 -1.12
N TYR A 22 4.26 7.44 -1.09
CA TYR A 22 3.54 6.46 -0.29
C TYR A 22 3.60 6.77 1.20
N TYR A 23 4.79 7.04 1.73
CA TYR A 23 4.95 7.39 3.14
C TYR A 23 4.43 8.80 3.44
N TRP A 24 4.66 9.78 2.55
CA TRP A 24 4.13 11.14 2.72
C TRP A 24 2.62 11.18 2.91
N LYS A 25 1.86 10.42 2.10
CA LYS A 25 0.39 10.35 2.27
C LYS A 25 0.01 9.84 3.66
N ARG A 26 0.72 8.83 4.18
CA ARG A 26 0.46 8.26 5.51
C ARG A 26 0.85 9.21 6.63
N ILE A 27 1.97 9.94 6.48
CA ILE A 27 2.42 10.98 7.39
C ILE A 27 1.37 12.10 7.46
N VAL A 28 0.91 12.60 6.32
CA VAL A 28 -0.13 13.65 6.26
C VAL A 28 -1.43 13.19 6.93
N ILE A 29 -1.91 11.99 6.63
CA ILE A 29 -3.13 11.44 7.25
C ILE A 29 -2.96 11.33 8.78
N SER A 30 -1.81 10.83 9.24
CA SER A 30 -1.53 10.68 10.67
C SER A 30 -1.38 12.04 11.37
N GLY A 31 -0.78 13.03 10.70
CA GLY A 31 -0.65 14.40 11.18
C GLY A 31 -2.00 15.11 11.30
N ILE A 32 -2.89 14.95 10.32
CA ILE A 32 -4.26 15.46 10.39
C ILE A 32 -5.03 14.82 11.56
N ALA A 33 -4.92 13.50 11.73
CA ALA A 33 -5.54 12.81 12.86
C ALA A 33 -5.03 13.34 14.21
N LEU A 34 -3.71 13.55 14.34
CA LEU A 34 -3.10 14.12 15.54
C LEU A 34 -3.65 15.53 15.82
N ALA A 35 -3.73 16.39 14.80
CA ALA A 35 -4.25 17.75 14.92
C ALA A 35 -5.71 17.78 15.39
N ILE A 36 -6.56 16.90 14.86
CA ILE A 36 -7.96 16.77 15.27
C ILE A 36 -8.07 16.38 16.75
N ILE A 37 -7.29 15.38 17.20
CA ILE A 37 -7.31 14.93 18.59
C ILE A 37 -6.79 16.03 19.54
N MET A 38 -5.73 16.73 19.15
CA MET A 38 -5.17 17.83 19.92
C MET A 38 -6.17 18.98 20.07
N GLY A 39 -6.79 19.42 18.95
CA GLY A 39 -7.81 20.46 18.97
C GLY A 39 -9.03 20.06 19.81
N TYR A 40 -9.51 18.83 19.66
CA TYR A 40 -10.64 18.33 20.45
C TYR A 40 -10.32 18.31 21.95
N SER A 41 -9.13 17.82 22.31
CA SER A 41 -8.70 17.73 23.72
C SER A 41 -8.57 19.11 24.37
N GLY A 42 -8.10 20.11 23.62
CA GLY A 42 -7.96 21.49 24.11
C GLY A 42 -9.29 22.18 24.38
N ILE A 43 -10.30 21.95 23.53
CA ILE A 43 -11.62 22.62 23.65
C ILE A 43 -12.54 21.89 24.63
N PHE A 44 -12.70 20.58 24.48
CA PHE A 44 -13.72 19.82 25.21
C PHE A 44 -13.22 19.24 26.52
N GLN A 45 -11.89 19.11 26.69
CA GLN A 45 -11.24 18.53 27.88
C GLN A 45 -11.77 17.13 28.29
N ASP A 46 -12.43 16.43 27.38
CA ASP A 46 -13.00 15.10 27.57
C ASP A 46 -11.98 14.01 27.25
N ASN A 47 -11.97 12.94 28.06
CA ASN A 47 -11.14 11.74 27.86
C ASN A 47 -9.63 12.04 27.72
N LEU A 48 -9.10 13.02 28.46
CA LEU A 48 -7.73 13.52 28.32
C LEU A 48 -6.65 12.43 28.39
N VAL A 49 -6.76 11.50 29.35
CA VAL A 49 -5.78 10.39 29.49
C VAL A 49 -5.74 9.53 28.23
N LEU A 50 -6.89 9.18 27.69
CA LEU A 50 -6.99 8.35 26.50
C LEU A 50 -6.53 9.12 25.25
N ASN A 51 -6.89 10.39 25.13
CA ASN A 51 -6.43 11.23 24.01
C ASN A 51 -4.91 11.41 24.06
N PHE A 52 -4.34 11.57 25.25
CA PHE A 52 -2.90 11.63 25.44
C PHE A 52 -2.22 10.32 24.99
N LEU A 53 -2.73 9.16 25.41
CA LEU A 53 -2.23 7.86 24.94
C LEU A 53 -2.30 7.73 23.42
N LEU A 54 -3.42 8.14 22.80
CA LEU A 54 -3.59 8.12 21.35
C LEU A 54 -2.59 9.05 20.65
N MET A 55 -2.35 10.24 21.18
CA MET A 55 -1.36 11.17 20.65
C MET A 55 0.05 10.59 20.71
N VAL A 56 0.44 9.97 21.83
CA VAL A 56 1.75 9.30 21.96
C VAL A 56 1.91 8.21 20.91
N VAL A 57 0.90 7.37 20.70
CA VAL A 57 0.93 6.32 19.67
C VAL A 57 1.03 6.91 18.27
N LEU A 58 0.26 7.96 17.95
CA LEU A 58 0.32 8.62 16.64
C LEU A 58 1.67 9.29 16.38
N ILE A 59 2.30 9.88 17.40
CA ILE A 59 3.66 10.43 17.31
C ILE A 59 4.66 9.31 17.01
N GLY A 60 4.56 8.17 17.71
CA GLY A 60 5.39 7.00 17.42
C GLY A 60 5.22 6.50 15.98
N ILE A 61 3.98 6.47 15.47
CA ILE A 61 3.68 6.13 14.06
C ILE A 61 4.29 7.14 13.10
N LEU A 62 4.20 8.45 13.39
CA LEU A 62 4.79 9.50 12.56
C LEU A 62 6.30 9.36 12.46
N ILE A 63 6.99 9.15 13.60
CA ILE A 63 8.44 8.92 13.64
C ILE A 63 8.78 7.68 12.83
N PHE A 64 8.08 6.56 13.06
CA PHE A 64 8.29 5.32 12.32
C PHE A 64 8.14 5.52 10.80
N LEU A 65 7.06 6.17 10.35
CA LEU A 65 6.82 6.43 8.93
C LEU A 65 7.88 7.35 8.32
N PHE A 66 8.36 8.32 9.09
CA PHE A 66 9.40 9.24 8.64
C PHE A 66 10.75 8.54 8.49
N LEU A 67 11.12 7.68 9.44
CA LEU A 67 12.34 6.86 9.36
C LEU A 67 12.27 5.88 8.19
N GLU A 68 11.16 5.16 8.03
CA GLU A 68 10.96 4.26 6.89
C GLU A 68 11.07 4.99 5.55
N LYS A 69 10.48 6.19 5.42
CA LYS A 69 10.60 7.00 4.20
C LYS A 69 12.06 7.27 3.78
N GLN A 70 13.00 7.34 4.73
CA GLN A 70 14.42 7.59 4.45
C GLN A 70 15.18 6.35 3.97
N LYS A 71 14.66 5.14 4.24
CA LYS A 71 15.31 3.85 3.90
C LYS A 71 15.19 3.46 2.42
N PHE A 72 14.77 4.38 1.54
CA PHE A 72 14.65 4.08 0.12
C PHE A 72 15.93 3.49 -0.47
N SER A 73 17.09 4.05 -0.13
CA SER A 73 18.37 3.58 -0.66
C SER A 73 18.64 2.13 -0.27
N GLU A 74 18.39 1.75 0.99
CA GLU A 74 18.57 0.37 1.47
C GLU A 74 17.63 -0.61 0.73
N VAL A 75 16.35 -0.25 0.61
CA VAL A 75 15.33 -1.06 -0.10
C VAL A 75 15.69 -1.24 -1.57
N TYR A 76 16.12 -0.15 -2.23
CA TYR A 76 16.48 -0.19 -3.64
C TYR A 76 17.76 -1.00 -3.87
N GLN A 77 18.77 -0.86 -3.01
CA GLN A 77 20.01 -1.65 -3.08
C GLN A 77 19.79 -3.14 -2.76
N ALA A 78 18.83 -3.48 -1.90
CA ALA A 78 18.41 -4.87 -1.71
C ALA A 78 17.81 -5.45 -3.01
N PHE A 79 16.90 -4.71 -3.65
CA PHE A 79 16.33 -5.11 -4.94
C PHE A 79 17.41 -5.30 -6.03
N LEU A 80 18.36 -4.38 -6.14
CA LEU A 80 19.44 -4.47 -7.13
C LEU A 80 20.30 -5.72 -6.90
N ARG A 81 20.63 -6.04 -5.64
CA ARG A 81 21.43 -7.24 -5.30
C ARG A 81 20.73 -8.54 -5.69
N GLU A 82 19.40 -8.60 -5.64
CA GLU A 82 18.64 -9.78 -6.03
C GLU A 82 18.51 -9.95 -7.56
N ASN A 83 18.63 -8.84 -8.31
CA ASN A 83 18.33 -8.78 -9.75
C ASN A 83 19.54 -8.44 -10.62
N GLN A 84 20.74 -8.38 -10.04
CA GLN A 84 22.01 -8.19 -10.73
C GLN A 84 23.00 -9.29 -10.36
N PRO A 85 23.80 -9.82 -11.31
CA PRO A 85 23.90 -9.39 -12.71
C PRO A 85 22.84 -10.01 -13.66
N GLN A 86 22.13 -11.05 -13.22
CA GLN A 86 21.07 -11.70 -13.99
C GLN A 86 19.70 -11.27 -13.46
N ILE A 87 18.84 -10.78 -14.36
CA ILE A 87 17.48 -10.37 -13.99
C ILE A 87 16.63 -11.59 -13.69
N GLN A 88 15.88 -11.53 -12.59
CA GLN A 88 14.80 -12.48 -12.34
C GLN A 88 13.54 -11.99 -13.06
N ILE A 89 13.14 -12.72 -14.12
CA ILE A 89 11.89 -12.45 -14.84
C ILE A 89 10.80 -13.26 -14.15
N HIS A 90 9.83 -12.56 -13.56
CA HIS A 90 8.74 -13.20 -12.84
C HIS A 90 7.49 -13.35 -13.71
N LYS A 91 6.72 -14.41 -13.46
CA LYS A 91 5.40 -14.58 -14.06
C LYS A 91 4.33 -13.87 -13.24
N ILE A 92 3.57 -13.00 -13.89
CA ILE A 92 2.50 -12.23 -13.24
C ILE A 92 1.13 -12.77 -13.65
N GLN A 93 0.27 -12.93 -12.65
CA GLN A 93 -1.15 -13.18 -12.82
C GLN A 93 -1.97 -11.96 -12.38
N GLU A 94 -2.79 -11.43 -13.29
CA GLU A 94 -3.64 -10.29 -13.05
C GLU A 94 -5.01 -10.71 -12.45
N GLU A 95 -5.36 -10.14 -11.29
CA GLU A 95 -6.67 -10.23 -10.64
C GLU A 95 -7.42 -8.89 -10.72
N GLU A 96 -8.67 -8.81 -10.24
CA GLU A 96 -9.48 -7.58 -10.33
C GLU A 96 -8.84 -6.36 -9.64
N TYR A 97 -8.16 -6.54 -8.50
CA TYR A 97 -7.56 -5.46 -7.71
C TYR A 97 -6.08 -5.64 -7.38
N SER A 98 -5.47 -6.75 -7.83
CA SER A 98 -4.08 -7.09 -7.52
C SER A 98 -3.38 -7.71 -8.70
N TYR A 99 -2.05 -7.64 -8.68
CA TYR A 99 -1.16 -8.51 -9.44
C TYR A 99 -0.56 -9.52 -8.46
N ASN A 100 -0.67 -10.81 -8.79
CA ASN A 100 -0.02 -11.88 -8.05
C ASN A 100 1.25 -12.29 -8.79
N VAL A 101 2.31 -12.50 -8.04
CA VAL A 101 3.54 -13.13 -8.57
C VAL A 101 3.34 -14.63 -8.46
N MET A 102 3.42 -15.35 -9.57
CA MET A 102 3.17 -16.79 -9.58
C MET A 102 4.30 -17.56 -8.91
N ASP A 103 5.53 -17.04 -9.02
CA ASP A 103 6.74 -17.64 -8.47
C ASP A 103 6.82 -17.47 -6.94
N ASP A 104 6.19 -16.41 -6.39
CA ASP A 104 6.03 -16.20 -4.95
C ASP A 104 4.58 -15.86 -4.59
N LYS A 105 3.86 -16.86 -4.10
CA LYS A 105 2.46 -16.75 -3.66
C LYS A 105 2.23 -15.71 -2.55
N LYS A 106 3.28 -15.22 -1.88
CA LYS A 106 3.18 -14.20 -0.83
C LYS A 106 3.16 -12.78 -1.37
N ILE A 107 3.64 -12.55 -2.59
CA ILE A 107 3.73 -11.22 -3.18
C ILE A 107 2.44 -10.90 -3.95
N ARG A 108 1.67 -9.96 -3.39
CA ARG A 108 0.45 -9.44 -4.01
C ARG A 108 0.52 -7.93 -4.09
N ILE A 109 0.65 -7.41 -5.29
CA ILE A 109 0.77 -5.97 -5.54
C ILE A 109 -0.62 -5.38 -5.76
N ASN A 110 -0.96 -4.29 -5.08
CA ASN A 110 -2.21 -3.59 -5.30
C ASN A 110 -2.16 -2.82 -6.63
N LYS A 111 -3.15 -3.00 -7.51
CA LYS A 111 -3.24 -2.22 -8.77
C LYS A 111 -3.28 -0.71 -8.56
N LYS A 112 -3.83 -0.25 -7.44
CA LYS A 112 -3.90 1.17 -7.11
C LYS A 112 -2.49 1.70 -6.82
N GLY A 113 -2.00 2.56 -7.71
CA GLY A 113 -0.69 3.20 -7.54
C GLY A 113 0.48 2.39 -8.13
N VAL A 114 0.21 1.35 -8.91
CA VAL A 114 1.22 0.66 -9.73
C VAL A 114 1.62 1.52 -10.92
N ARG A 115 2.90 1.40 -11.31
CA ARG A 115 3.46 1.92 -12.55
C ARG A 115 4.10 0.76 -13.30
N ASN A 116 3.81 0.68 -14.59
CA ASN A 116 4.54 -0.18 -15.53
C ASN A 116 5.55 0.69 -16.25
N LEU A 117 6.82 0.35 -16.13
CA LEU A 117 7.96 1.09 -16.65
C LEU A 117 8.61 0.22 -17.74
N PRO A 118 8.36 0.50 -19.03
CA PRO A 118 8.79 -0.36 -20.12
C PRO A 118 10.31 -0.39 -20.24
N SER A 119 10.89 -1.58 -20.41
CA SER A 119 12.33 -1.71 -20.66
C SER A 119 12.70 -1.19 -22.05
N ASN A 120 13.98 -0.88 -22.25
CA ASN A 120 14.54 -0.72 -23.59
C ASN A 120 14.27 -1.95 -24.49
N ASN A 121 14.24 -3.15 -23.91
CA ASN A 121 13.68 -4.31 -24.59
C ASN A 121 12.15 -4.31 -24.40
N LYS A 122 11.42 -4.01 -25.48
CA LYS A 122 9.94 -3.88 -25.48
C LYS A 122 9.17 -5.12 -25.00
N GLN A 123 9.83 -6.28 -24.93
CA GLN A 123 9.24 -7.51 -24.38
C GLN A 123 9.12 -7.45 -22.85
N TYR A 124 10.02 -6.74 -22.17
CA TYR A 124 10.08 -6.71 -20.71
C TYR A 124 9.55 -5.41 -20.14
N THR A 125 8.97 -5.49 -18.95
CA THR A 125 8.43 -4.33 -18.23
C THR A 125 8.77 -4.45 -16.76
N LEU A 126 9.17 -3.34 -16.16
CA LEU A 126 9.37 -3.19 -14.73
C LEU A 126 8.07 -2.71 -14.08
N MET A 127 7.38 -3.59 -13.38
CA MET A 127 6.25 -3.26 -12.53
C MET A 127 6.75 -2.74 -11.19
N VAL A 128 6.29 -1.55 -10.81
CA VAL A 128 6.59 -0.96 -9.51
C VAL A 128 5.28 -0.68 -8.82
N GLY A 129 5.12 -1.21 -7.61
CA GLY A 129 3.89 -1.05 -6.86
C GLY A 129 4.08 -1.28 -5.37
N PHE A 130 2.96 -1.36 -4.66
CA PHE A 130 2.97 -1.62 -3.24
C PHE A 130 2.22 -2.90 -2.91
N SER A 131 2.75 -3.64 -1.94
CA SER A 131 2.07 -4.77 -1.34
C SER A 131 0.66 -4.38 -0.90
N LYS A 132 -0.30 -5.25 -1.18
CA LYS A 132 -1.70 -5.09 -0.77
C LYS A 132 -1.85 -5.18 0.75
N ALA A 133 -0.88 -5.76 1.47
CA ALA A 133 -0.94 -5.86 2.92
C ALA A 133 -0.66 -4.51 3.60
N PHE A 134 -1.52 -4.13 4.54
CA PHE A 134 -1.47 -2.84 5.24
C PHE A 134 -0.22 -2.62 6.10
N PHE A 135 0.34 -3.72 6.63
CA PHE A 135 1.49 -3.74 7.56
C PHE A 135 2.61 -4.64 7.02
N THR A 136 3.17 -4.27 5.87
CA THR A 136 4.35 -4.95 5.32
C THR A 136 5.59 -4.16 5.71
N ARG A 137 6.65 -4.84 6.18
CA ARG A 137 7.94 -4.19 6.47
C ARG A 137 8.53 -3.54 5.21
N GLU A 138 8.42 -4.24 4.09
CA GLU A 138 8.86 -3.76 2.77
C GLU A 138 7.65 -3.63 1.86
N PRO A 139 6.94 -2.49 1.91
CA PRO A 139 5.71 -2.33 1.15
C PRO A 139 5.98 -2.13 -0.33
N LEU A 140 7.15 -1.63 -0.74
CA LEU A 140 7.51 -1.44 -2.14
C LEU A 140 7.84 -2.79 -2.77
N GLN A 141 7.30 -3.03 -3.95
CA GLN A 141 7.53 -4.24 -4.74
C GLN A 141 7.94 -3.81 -6.14
N ILE A 142 9.10 -4.26 -6.57
CA ILE A 142 9.68 -3.97 -7.88
C ILE A 142 9.86 -5.31 -8.57
N ILE A 143 9.20 -5.50 -9.71
CA ILE A 143 9.12 -6.79 -10.39
C ILE A 143 9.40 -6.60 -11.87
N TYR A 144 10.37 -7.33 -12.39
CA TYR A 144 10.61 -7.42 -13.82
C TYR A 144 9.83 -8.61 -14.39
N TYR A 145 9.05 -8.38 -15.44
CA TYR A 145 8.22 -9.42 -16.04
C TYR A 145 8.12 -9.26 -17.55
N ASP A 146 7.82 -10.36 -18.23
CA ASP A 146 7.49 -10.35 -19.65
C ASP A 146 6.02 -9.97 -19.84
N ILE A 147 5.78 -8.91 -20.61
CA ILE A 147 4.43 -8.41 -20.86
C ILE A 147 3.59 -9.37 -21.72
N LEU A 148 4.23 -10.19 -22.54
CA LEU A 148 3.57 -11.17 -23.42
C LEU A 148 3.10 -12.40 -22.63
N ASP A 149 3.78 -12.72 -21.52
CA ASP A 149 3.44 -13.83 -20.62
C ASP A 149 2.46 -13.42 -19.50
N LEU A 150 1.86 -12.24 -19.58
CA LEU A 150 0.89 -11.78 -18.58
C LEU A 150 -0.40 -12.62 -18.66
N THR A 151 -0.65 -13.39 -17.60
CA THR A 151 -1.85 -14.25 -17.50
C THR A 151 -2.94 -13.58 -16.68
N TYR A 152 -4.19 -13.95 -16.93
CA TYR A 152 -5.34 -13.49 -16.14
C TYR A 152 -5.84 -14.62 -15.25
N GLU A 153 -6.28 -14.31 -14.02
CA GLU A 153 -7.02 -15.30 -13.22
C GLU A 153 -8.29 -15.69 -14.00
N GLU A 154 -8.56 -16.99 -14.18
CA GLU A 154 -9.66 -17.47 -15.02
C GLU A 154 -11.02 -16.88 -14.63
N LYS A 155 -11.25 -16.68 -13.33
CA LYS A 155 -12.46 -16.03 -12.82
C LYS A 155 -12.54 -14.56 -13.20
N PHE A 156 -11.40 -13.86 -13.25
CA PHE A 156 -11.33 -12.49 -13.75
C PHE A 156 -11.56 -12.43 -15.26
N ARG A 157 -10.99 -13.38 -16.04
CA ARG A 157 -11.24 -13.52 -17.48
C ARG A 157 -12.73 -13.73 -17.78
N LEU A 158 -13.37 -14.68 -17.09
CA LEU A 158 -14.82 -14.94 -17.21
C LEU A 158 -15.66 -13.72 -16.77
N ARG A 159 -15.28 -12.98 -15.72
CA ARG A 159 -16.00 -11.79 -15.26
C ARG A 159 -15.85 -10.56 -16.16
N ARG A 160 -14.67 -10.37 -16.77
CA ARG A 160 -14.40 -9.30 -17.75
C ARG A 160 -15.25 -9.49 -19.01
N ASN A 161 -15.56 -10.73 -19.36
CA ASN A 161 -16.43 -11.10 -20.48
C ASN A 161 -17.94 -11.04 -20.15
N GLY A 162 -18.35 -10.32 -19.09
CA GLY A 162 -19.76 -9.94 -18.86
C GLY A 162 -20.52 -10.75 -17.80
N TYR A 163 -19.91 -11.74 -17.15
CA TYR A 163 -20.62 -12.67 -16.25
C TYR A 163 -20.76 -12.20 -14.79
N THR A 164 -21.08 -10.92 -14.49
CA THR A 164 -21.40 -10.54 -13.07
C THR A 164 -22.37 -9.37 -12.91
N LYS A 165 -23.43 -9.60 -12.12
CA LYS A 165 -24.48 -8.62 -11.75
C LYS A 165 -24.13 -7.67 -10.59
N MET A 166 -22.96 -7.81 -9.95
CA MET A 166 -22.67 -7.08 -8.70
C MET A 166 -22.03 -5.69 -8.95
N PRO A 167 -22.47 -4.61 -8.28
CA PRO A 167 -21.89 -3.26 -8.42
C PRO A 167 -20.40 -3.20 -8.03
N ARG A 168 -19.61 -2.38 -8.75
CA ARG A 168 -18.13 -2.33 -8.64
C ARG A 168 -17.62 -1.94 -7.24
N PHE A 169 -18.40 -1.20 -6.43
CA PHE A 169 -18.00 -0.77 -5.08
C PHE A 169 -18.18 -1.88 -4.03
N LEU A 170 -19.26 -2.66 -4.09
CA LEU A 170 -19.55 -3.75 -3.16
C LEU A 170 -18.56 -4.91 -3.30
N ARG A 171 -17.96 -5.07 -4.49
CA ARG A 171 -16.98 -6.12 -4.78
C ARG A 171 -15.71 -6.03 -3.93
N ARG A 172 -15.31 -4.82 -3.52
CA ARG A 172 -14.15 -4.58 -2.64
C ARG A 172 -14.32 -5.20 -1.25
N PHE A 173 -15.56 -5.41 -0.82
CA PHE A 173 -15.93 -5.93 0.50
C PHE A 173 -16.29 -7.43 0.50
N THR A 174 -16.05 -8.13 -0.61
CA THR A 174 -16.32 -9.58 -0.68
C THR A 174 -15.36 -10.36 0.22
N LEU A 175 -15.87 -11.43 0.85
CA LEU A 175 -15.12 -12.30 1.77
C LEU A 175 -13.76 -12.74 1.20
N ARG A 176 -13.69 -13.04 -0.11
CA ARG A 176 -12.45 -13.46 -0.77
C ARG A 176 -11.42 -12.32 -0.88
N ASN A 177 -11.87 -11.08 -1.16
CA ASN A 177 -10.99 -9.90 -1.22
C ASN A 177 -10.50 -9.47 0.17
N LEU A 178 -11.34 -9.69 1.19
CA LEU A 178 -10.95 -9.52 2.59
C LEU A 178 -9.95 -10.61 2.99
N GLN A 179 -10.25 -11.89 2.78
CA GLN A 179 -9.34 -13.03 3.04
C GLN A 179 -7.98 -12.88 2.34
N ALA A 180 -7.97 -12.34 1.12
CA ALA A 180 -6.75 -12.01 0.38
C ALA A 180 -5.84 -10.96 1.06
N SER A 181 -6.37 -10.23 2.06
CA SER A 181 -5.65 -9.25 2.88
C SER A 181 -5.29 -9.81 4.28
N VAL A 182 -5.72 -11.04 4.62
CA VAL A 182 -5.56 -11.70 5.94
C VAL A 182 -4.29 -12.54 6.02
N GLY A 183 -3.14 -11.99 5.61
CA GLY A 183 -1.85 -12.69 5.75
C GLY A 183 -1.46 -12.98 7.22
N ASN A 184 -2.09 -12.31 8.19
CA ASN A 184 -1.93 -12.55 9.63
C ASN A 184 -3.20 -12.12 10.37
N GLY A 185 -4.10 -13.05 10.69
CA GLY A 185 -5.41 -12.76 11.30
C GLY A 185 -5.33 -11.89 12.56
N LEU A 186 -4.38 -12.14 13.45
CA LEU A 186 -4.20 -11.39 14.71
C LEU A 186 -3.71 -9.95 14.49
N ARG A 187 -2.70 -9.75 13.64
CA ARG A 187 -2.20 -8.40 13.28
C ARG A 187 -3.22 -7.62 12.44
N PHE A 188 -3.99 -8.32 11.61
CA PHE A 188 -5.08 -7.75 10.83
C PHE A 188 -6.23 -7.31 11.75
N VAL A 189 -6.66 -8.15 12.69
CA VAL A 189 -7.76 -7.82 13.61
C VAL A 189 -7.35 -6.69 14.54
N LEU A 190 -6.20 -6.76 15.20
CA LEU A 190 -5.72 -5.70 16.09
C LEU A 190 -5.46 -4.39 15.34
N GLY A 191 -4.82 -4.46 14.17
CA GLY A 191 -4.52 -3.29 13.36
C GLY A 191 -5.78 -2.63 12.78
N ASN A 192 -6.74 -3.42 12.26
CA ASN A 192 -7.98 -2.87 11.74
C ASN A 192 -8.90 -2.38 12.85
N ILE A 193 -9.01 -3.08 13.99
CA ILE A 193 -9.80 -2.60 15.14
C ILE A 193 -9.21 -1.29 15.66
N PHE A 194 -7.89 -1.19 15.77
CA PHE A 194 -7.23 0.04 16.18
C PHE A 194 -7.49 1.20 15.20
N LEU A 195 -7.38 0.95 13.89
CA LEU A 195 -7.70 1.95 12.87
C LEU A 195 -9.18 2.36 12.88
N LEU A 196 -10.10 1.40 13.05
CA LEU A 196 -11.53 1.65 13.16
C LEU A 196 -11.88 2.42 14.42
N PHE A 197 -11.21 2.12 15.54
CA PHE A 197 -11.36 2.85 16.80
C PHE A 197 -10.91 4.31 16.65
N ILE A 198 -9.74 4.54 16.05
CA ILE A 198 -9.28 5.90 15.73
C ILE A 198 -10.27 6.59 14.81
N LEU A 199 -10.72 5.93 13.74
CA LEU A 199 -11.67 6.51 12.79
C LEU A 199 -12.98 6.90 13.47
N TYR A 200 -13.56 6.02 14.28
CA TYR A 200 -14.77 6.30 15.06
C TYR A 200 -14.57 7.51 15.99
N ARG A 201 -13.44 7.58 16.69
CA ARG A 201 -13.08 8.73 17.54
C ARG A 201 -12.99 10.02 16.75
N LEU A 202 -12.29 10.01 15.61
CA LEU A 202 -12.15 11.18 14.75
C LEU A 202 -13.52 11.66 14.23
N LEU A 203 -14.38 10.75 13.78
CA LEU A 203 -15.74 11.09 13.35
C LEU A 203 -16.55 11.71 14.49
N ARG A 204 -16.46 11.16 15.70
CA ARG A 204 -17.11 11.72 16.89
C ARG A 204 -16.58 13.12 17.21
N TYR A 205 -15.27 13.34 17.14
CA TYR A 205 -14.67 14.64 17.43
C TYR A 205 -15.09 15.68 16.40
N LEU A 206 -15.04 15.33 15.11
CA LEU A 206 -15.56 16.19 14.03
C LEU A 206 -17.04 16.52 14.23
N TRP A 207 -17.86 15.55 14.65
CA TRP A 207 -19.27 15.80 14.96
C TRP A 207 -19.47 16.73 16.15
N SER A 208 -18.68 16.58 17.20
CA SER A 208 -18.68 17.51 18.35
C SER A 208 -18.30 18.93 17.93
N PHE A 209 -17.31 19.09 17.05
CA PHE A 209 -16.98 20.40 16.49
C PHE A 209 -18.15 21.00 15.70
N LEU A 210 -18.81 20.21 14.85
CA LEU A 210 -19.97 20.69 14.08
C LEU A 210 -21.10 21.21 14.98
N ARG A 211 -21.36 20.55 16.13
CA ARG A 211 -22.35 21.00 17.12
C ARG A 211 -22.01 22.32 17.83
N ILE A 212 -20.78 22.81 17.75
CA ILE A 212 -20.46 24.15 18.26
C ILE A 212 -20.95 25.22 17.27
N PHE A 213 -20.95 24.92 15.98
CA PHE A 213 -21.27 25.87 14.91
C PHE A 213 -22.74 25.83 14.45
N PHE A 214 -23.49 24.76 14.76
CA PHE A 214 -24.91 24.57 14.45
C PHE A 214 -25.68 24.20 15.72
#